data_AF-E6LFF1-F1
#
_entry.id   AF-E6LFF1-F1
#
_cell.length_a   1.000
_cell.length_b   1.000
_cell.length_c   1.000
_cell.angle_alpha   90.00
_cell.angle_beta   90.00
_cell.angle_gamma   90.00
#
_symmetry.space_group_name_H-M   'P 1'
#
loop_
_entity.id
_entity.type
_entity.pdbx_description
1 polymer ?
#
loop_
_entity_poly.entity_id
_entity_poly.type
_entity_poly.pdbx_seq_one_letter_code
_entity_poly.pdbx_strand_id
1 'polypeptide(L)'
;YNKFETTYFISGTNDKYRKLYSPYLIQNEAMKRSIKKEIATYNFYGISGNFDGTDGILNFKKHFNGHIVQKIGTFIYYPNPVKHQTIHTVKKLFGRM
;
A
#
# COMPACT_ATOMS: atom_id res chain seq x y z
N TYR A 1 7.38 -12.85 4.25
CA TYR A 1 6.48 -13.57 5.16
C TYR A 1 6.93 -13.23 6.57
N ASN A 2 6.15 -12.43 7.29
CA ASN A 2 6.30 -12.31 8.74
C ASN A 2 5.41 -13.39 9.39
N LYS A 3 5.65 -13.75 10.65
CA LYS A 3 4.76 -14.67 11.39
C LYS A 3 3.33 -14.11 11.53
N PHE A 4 3.16 -12.79 11.44
CA PHE A 4 1.88 -12.10 11.68
C PHE A 4 1.12 -11.73 10.40
N GLU A 5 1.82 -11.45 9.29
CA GLU A 5 1.19 -11.03 8.04
C GLU A 5 2.00 -11.44 6.79
N THR A 6 1.26 -11.68 5.71
CA THR A 6 1.82 -11.75 4.36
C THR A 6 1.47 -10.47 3.62
N THR A 7 2.49 -9.73 3.21
CA THR A 7 2.32 -8.42 2.59
C THR A 7 2.56 -8.50 1.08
N TYR A 8 1.59 -8.03 0.32
CA TYR A 8 1.71 -7.80 -1.11
C TYR A 8 2.36 -6.43 -1.34
N PHE A 9 3.67 -6.43 -1.56
CA PHE A 9 4.46 -5.20 -1.62
C PHE A 9 4.58 -4.61 -3.03
N ILE A 10 4.90 -5.45 -4.03
CA ILE A 10 5.11 -5.02 -5.42
C ILE A 10 4.45 -6.02 -6.37
N SER A 11 3.93 -5.50 -7.47
CA SER A 11 3.44 -6.28 -8.59
C SER A 11 3.51 -5.49 -9.88
N GLY A 12 3.59 -6.21 -10.98
CA GLY A 12 3.50 -5.65 -12.31
C GLY A 12 2.58 -6.51 -13.17
N THR A 13 1.96 -5.89 -14.16
CA THR A 13 1.08 -6.57 -15.12
C THR A 13 1.42 -6.05 -16.50
N ASN A 14 1.52 -6.95 -17.48
CA ASN A 14 1.71 -6.54 -18.87
C ASN A 14 0.35 -6.35 -19.53
N ASP A 15 0.07 -5.14 -20.01
CA ASP A 15 -1.22 -4.76 -20.61
C ASP A 15 -1.59 -5.62 -21.81
N LYS A 16 -0.60 -6.08 -22.59
CA LYS A 16 -0.79 -6.98 -23.73
C LYS A 16 -1.51 -8.27 -23.33
N TYR A 17 -1.32 -8.74 -22.10
CA TYR A 17 -1.84 -10.01 -21.60
C TYR A 17 -2.89 -9.83 -20.49
N ARG A 18 -3.48 -8.63 -20.36
CA ARG A 18 -4.45 -8.31 -19.30
C ARG A 18 -5.68 -9.24 -19.28
N LYS A 19 -6.08 -9.76 -20.44
CA LYS A 19 -7.21 -10.70 -20.59
C LYS A 19 -6.99 -12.05 -19.89
N LEU A 20 -5.75 -12.39 -19.52
CA LEU A 20 -5.44 -13.63 -18.81
C LEU A 20 -5.69 -13.54 -17.31
N TYR A 21 -6.01 -12.36 -16.78
CA TYR A 21 -6.26 -12.16 -15.34
C TYR A 21 -5.14 -12.71 -14.43
N SER A 22 -3.91 -12.77 -14.93
CA SER A 22 -2.72 -13.26 -14.21
C SER A 22 -2.54 -12.65 -12.81
N PRO A 23 -2.86 -11.37 -12.56
CA PRO A 23 -2.74 -10.78 -11.23
C PRO A 23 -3.61 -11.51 -10.20
N TYR A 24 -4.85 -11.84 -10.55
CA TYR A 24 -5.77 -12.56 -9.67
C TYR A 24 -5.25 -13.96 -9.35
N LEU A 25 -4.67 -14.65 -10.34
CA LEU A 25 -4.07 -15.96 -10.14
C LEU A 25 -2.88 -15.89 -9.16
N ILE A 26 -1.98 -14.92 -9.34
CA ILE A 26 -0.83 -14.72 -8.46
C ILE A 26 -1.29 -14.41 -7.03
N GLN A 27 -2.30 -13.55 -6.86
CA GLN A 27 -2.84 -13.23 -5.54
C GLN A 27 -3.47 -14.45 -4.87
N ASN A 28 -4.27 -15.22 -5.61
CA ASN A 28 -4.91 -16.44 -5.11
C ASN A 28 -3.87 -17.48 -4.62
N GLU A 29 -2.82 -17.71 -5.40
CA GLU A 29 -1.73 -18.63 -5.01
C GLU A 29 -0.94 -18.09 -3.81
N ALA A 30 -0.72 -16.78 -3.73
CA ALA A 30 -0.08 -16.16 -2.57
C ALA A 30 -0.94 -16.30 -1.29
N MET A 31 -2.26 -16.17 -1.39
CA MET A 31 -3.19 -16.39 -0.28
C MET A 31 -3.20 -17.84 0.19
N LYS A 32 -3.32 -18.80 -0.73
CA LYS A 32 -3.21 -20.24 -0.41
C LYS A 32 -1.90 -20.56 0.30
N ARG A 33 -0.78 -19.99 -0.16
CA ARG A 33 0.53 -20.16 0.49
C ARG A 33 0.59 -19.53 1.87
N SER A 34 -0.14 -18.44 2.11
CA SER A 34 -0.24 -17.78 3.43
C SER A 34 -1.02 -18.65 4.41
N ILE A 35 -2.16 -19.21 3.96
CA ILE A 35 -2.99 -20.15 4.74
C ILE A 35 -2.17 -21.40 5.10
N LYS A 36 -1.44 -21.98 4.13
CA LYS A 36 -0.57 -23.15 4.37
C LYS A 36 0.53 -22.88 5.42
N LYS A 37 0.92 -21.62 5.60
CA LYS A 37 1.91 -21.18 6.59
C LYS A 37 1.28 -20.71 7.90
N GLU A 38 -0.03 -20.90 8.08
CA GLU A 38 -0.78 -20.49 9.26
C GLU A 38 -0.70 -18.96 9.52
N ILE A 39 -0.53 -18.17 8.46
CA ILE A 39 -0.53 -16.71 8.54
C ILE A 39 -1.96 -16.22 8.29
N ALA A 40 -2.62 -15.74 9.34
CA ALA A 40 -4.03 -15.34 9.30
C ALA A 40 -4.29 -14.06 8.46
N THR A 41 -3.29 -13.18 8.32
CA THR A 41 -3.47 -11.86 7.70
C THR A 41 -2.80 -11.78 6.33
N TYR A 42 -3.57 -11.42 5.31
CA TYR A 42 -3.08 -11.07 3.98
C TYR A 42 -3.25 -9.57 3.74
N ASN A 43 -2.13 -8.85 3.69
CA ASN A 43 -2.09 -7.39 3.64
C ASN A 43 -1.80 -6.92 2.21
N PHE A 44 -2.80 -6.33 1.56
CA PHE A 44 -2.68 -5.72 0.23
C PHE A 44 -1.90 -4.40 0.20
N TYR A 45 -1.43 -3.93 1.35
CA TYR A 45 -0.70 -2.67 1.54
C TYR A 45 -1.54 -1.44 1.15
N GLY A 46 -0.88 -0.30 0.98
CA GLY A 46 -1.50 1.02 0.83
C GLY A 46 -2.45 1.16 -0.36
N ILE A 47 -3.48 1.97 -0.19
CA ILE A 47 -4.39 2.50 -1.21
C ILE A 47 -4.29 4.02 -1.22
N SER A 48 -4.81 4.68 -2.26
CA SER A 48 -4.77 6.15 -2.35
C SER A 48 -5.53 6.86 -1.21
N GLY A 49 -6.54 6.18 -0.64
CA GLY A 49 -7.44 6.76 0.34
C GLY A 49 -8.59 7.58 -0.27
N ASN A 50 -8.71 7.63 -1.61
CA ASN A 50 -9.87 8.21 -2.28
C ASN A 50 -10.96 7.14 -2.47
N PHE A 51 -12.16 7.41 -1.95
CA PHE A 51 -13.29 6.48 -1.95
C PHE A 51 -14.39 6.84 -2.95
N ASP A 52 -14.10 7.69 -3.93
CA ASP A 52 -15.02 8.11 -5.00
C ASP A 52 -15.30 7.04 -6.08
N GLY A 53 -14.64 5.88 -6.00
CA GLY A 53 -14.81 4.77 -6.95
C GLY A 53 -13.90 4.83 -8.19
N THR A 54 -13.11 5.89 -8.36
CA THR A 54 -12.18 6.05 -9.49
C THR A 54 -10.87 5.28 -9.30
N ASP A 55 -10.54 4.90 -8.07
CA ASP A 55 -9.33 4.16 -7.74
C ASP A 55 -9.43 2.69 -8.21
N GLY A 56 -8.86 2.42 -9.39
CA GLY A 56 -8.78 1.08 -9.98
C GLY A 56 -8.01 0.06 -9.12
N ILE A 57 -7.02 0.51 -8.34
CA ILE A 57 -6.26 -0.35 -7.42
C ILE A 57 -7.15 -0.76 -6.24
N LEU A 58 -7.90 0.19 -5.67
CA LEU A 58 -8.88 -0.12 -4.64
C LEU A 58 -9.95 -1.07 -5.15
N ASN A 59 -10.49 -0.84 -6.35
CA ASN A 59 -11.47 -1.72 -6.96
C ASN A 59 -10.92 -3.14 -7.15
N PHE A 60 -9.69 -3.29 -7.64
CA PHE A 60 -9.02 -4.59 -7.70
C PHE A 60 -8.94 -5.27 -6.32
N LYS A 61 -8.47 -4.57 -5.29
CA LYS A 61 -8.31 -5.12 -3.93
C LYS A 61 -9.64 -5.53 -3.28
N LYS A 62 -10.73 -4.82 -3.57
CA LYS A 62 -12.09 -5.15 -3.05
C LYS A 62 -12.60 -6.52 -3.49
N HIS A 63 -12.18 -7.02 -4.66
CA HIS A 63 -12.61 -8.32 -5.17
C HIS A 63 -12.17 -9.51 -4.30
N PHE A 64 -11.21 -9.30 -3.40
CA PHE A 64 -10.72 -10.34 -2.49
C PHE A 64 -11.43 -10.36 -1.13
N ASN A 65 -12.57 -9.67 -1.01
CA ASN A 65 -13.40 -9.63 0.21
C ASN A 65 -12.64 -9.18 1.48
N GLY A 66 -11.67 -8.29 1.32
CA GLY A 66 -10.94 -7.68 2.43
C GLY A 66 -11.67 -6.45 3.01
N HIS A 67 -11.15 -5.93 4.12
CA HIS A 67 -11.60 -4.68 4.72
C HIS A 67 -10.48 -3.64 4.73
N ILE A 68 -10.86 -2.36 4.79
CA ILE A 68 -9.91 -1.25 4.86
C ILE A 68 -9.58 -0.98 6.33
N VAL A 69 -8.29 -0.82 6.63
CA VAL A 69 -7.81 -0.44 7.96
C VAL A 69 -7.15 0.93 7.86
N GLN A 70 -7.74 1.94 8.49
CA GLN A 70 -7.15 3.26 8.62
C GLN A 70 -6.23 3.30 9.85
N LYS A 71 -4.96 3.62 9.63
CA LYS A 71 -3.98 3.78 10.71
C LYS A 71 -3.91 5.26 11.13
N ILE A 72 -3.45 5.49 12.37
CA ILE A 72 -3.29 6.81 13.00
C ILE A 72 -2.35 7.79 12.28
N GLY A 73 -1.68 7.34 11.21
CA GLY A 73 -0.82 8.17 10.38
C GLY A 73 0.56 8.37 11.01
N THR A 74 1.11 9.57 10.82
CA THR A 74 2.49 9.91 11.19
C THR A 74 2.48 10.93 12.32
N PHE A 75 3.25 10.66 13.37
CA PHE A 75 3.58 11.65 14.39
C PHE A 75 4.95 12.22 14.08
N ILE A 76 5.03 13.55 13.97
CA ILE A 76 6.29 14.24 13.69
C ILE A 76 6.66 15.07 14.91
N TYR A 77 7.86 14.81 15.44
CA TYR A 77 8.44 15.59 16.52
C TYR A 77 9.69 16.31 16.01
N TYR A 78 9.81 17.59 16.32
CA TYR A 78 10.95 18.43 15.95
C TYR A 78 11.74 18.81 17.21
N PRO A 79 12.81 18.07 17.56
CA PRO A 79 13.61 18.35 18.75
C PRO A 79 14.26 19.74 18.73
N ASN A 80 14.48 20.30 17.53
CA ASN A 80 14.97 21.66 17.35
C ASN A 80 14.07 22.41 16.34
N PRO A 81 13.14 23.26 16.83
CA PRO A 81 12.18 23.93 15.95
C PRO A 81 12.83 24.94 15.01
N VAL A 82 13.91 25.60 15.44
CA VAL A 82 14.63 26.59 14.62
C VAL A 82 15.28 25.94 13.40
N LYS A 83 15.99 24.82 13.60
CA LYS A 83 16.60 24.08 12.47
C LYS A 83 15.55 23.59 11.48
N HIS A 84 14.41 23.10 11.98
CA HIS A 84 13.30 22.68 11.12
C HIS A 84 12.79 23.85 10.27
N GLN A 85 12.57 25.01 10.88
CA GLN A 85 12.11 26.20 10.17
C GLN A 85 13.11 26.65 9.10
N THR A 86 14.41 26.65 9.41
CA THR A 86 15.45 27.02 8.42
C THR A 86 15.45 26.07 7.23
N ILE A 87 15.41 24.75 7.47
CA ILE A 87 15.34 23.75 6.39
C ILE A 87 14.07 23.93 5.57
N HIS A 88 12.93 24.19 6.21
CA HIS A 88 11.68 24.39 5.51
C HIS A 88 11.70 25.65 4.62
N THR A 89 12.22 26.77 5.14
CA THR A 89 12.37 28.02 4.38
C THR A 89 13.34 27.84 3.20
N VAL A 90 14.47 27.16 3.41
CA VAL A 90 15.45 26.85 2.36
C VAL A 90 14.81 25.98 1.27
N LYS A 91 14.11 24.91 1.64
CA LYS A 91 13.39 24.04 0.70
C LYS A 91 12.39 24.82 -0.16
N LYS A 92 11.65 25.75 0.47
CA LYS A 92 10.69 26.62 -0.22
C LYS A 92 11.37 27.57 -1.21
N LEU A 93 12.52 28.16 -0.85
CA LEU A 93 13.32 29.00 -1.74
C LEU A 93 13.84 28.23 -2.96
N PHE A 94 14.22 26.97 -2.79
CA PHE A 94 14.69 26.10 -3.88
C PHE A 94 13.56 25.38 -4.65
N GLY A 95 12.29 25.74 -4.43
CA GLY A 95 11.15 25.16 -5.17
C GLY A 95 10.90 23.67 -4.88
N ARG A 96 11.43 23.14 -3.78
CA ARG A 96 11.26 21.76 -3.33
C ARG A 96 10.31 21.73 -2.14
N MET A 97 9.02 21.91 -2.41
CA MET A 97 7.95 21.60 -1.45
C MET A 97 7.28 20.29 -1.84
#